data_AF-A0A6I5ZVX4-F1
#
_entry.id   AF-A0A6I5ZVX4-F1
#
_cell.length_a   1.000
_cell.length_b   1.000
_cell.length_c   1.000
_cell.angle_alpha   90.00
_cell.angle_beta   90.00
_cell.angle_gamma   90.00
#
_symmetry.space_group_name_H-M   'P 1'
#
loop_
_entity.id
_entity.type
_entity.pdbx_description
1 polymer ?
#
loop_
_entity_poly.entity_id
_entity_poly.type
_entity_poly.pdbx_seq_one_letter_code
_entity_poly.pdbx_strand_id
1 'polypeptide(L)'
;MDDDRSTPTTADDDPAARREAERARRDREKAERAAQKEAERARRDAEQARRQAEKDERDARRAAERRERERARADAERAKEDEQRRREREREAADAAREAARALREAEQADRAAALARRRAVREAEKARRQAERADPDVATPPDLADLPPDLAVLWRGSAPARRGPRPGLSLEQIADAGIALADAEGLEAVSMARLAESLGFTTMSLYRYVTSKDEVLMLMADRAAGRPPHVGPEVGGWRERTELLLELQRPVLAAHPWLARTTSTIFAVGPNRLAWMDAMLACLEDTRLTEPEKLSVVGVLSSHQLDWARLIDAYTVRERAAGDDEPADPDAVIARLVDPATQPALARAVAGGALDPAAAPPGPTGTGLDFGTRVILDGIAALVERRAQD
;
A
#
# COMPACT_ATOMS: atom_id res chain seq x y z
N MET A 1 41.43 18.58 -128.90
CA MET A 1 40.42 17.59 -128.51
C MET A 1 39.42 18.29 -127.62
N ASP A 2 38.85 19.37 -128.15
CA ASP A 2 37.73 19.38 -129.12
C ASP A 2 36.45 19.05 -128.32
N ASP A 3 35.40 19.86 -128.33
CA ASP A 3 34.80 20.33 -129.56
C ASP A 3 33.81 21.49 -129.33
N ASP A 4 33.67 22.23 -130.42
CA ASP A 4 32.47 22.79 -131.00
C ASP A 4 31.72 24.04 -130.48
N ARG A 5 31.42 24.82 -131.52
CA ARG A 5 30.73 26.09 -131.64
C ARG A 5 29.23 25.94 -131.40
N SER A 6 28.60 27.02 -130.92
CA SER A 6 27.46 27.66 -131.59
C SER A 6 27.06 28.95 -130.86
N THR A 7 27.37 30.09 -131.48
CA THR A 7 26.59 31.34 -131.41
C THR A 7 25.24 31.15 -132.14
N PRO A 8 24.29 32.11 -132.20
CA PRO A 8 24.11 33.41 -131.51
C PRO A 8 22.66 33.58 -130.98
N THR A 9 22.32 34.71 -130.32
CA THR A 9 21.12 35.51 -130.67
C THR A 9 21.14 36.81 -129.86
N THR A 10 21.37 37.88 -130.62
CA THR A 10 20.99 39.28 -130.44
C THR A 10 19.73 39.53 -129.59
N ALA A 11 19.77 40.55 -128.74
CA ALA A 11 19.00 41.78 -128.88
C ALA A 11 18.85 42.52 -127.54
N ASP A 12 18.85 43.83 -127.61
CA ASP A 12 18.47 44.80 -126.57
C ASP A 12 19.33 44.88 -125.32
N ASP A 13 20.42 45.64 -125.46
CA ASP A 13 21.01 46.37 -124.35
C ASP A 13 20.11 47.58 -124.02
N ASP A 14 18.90 47.29 -123.54
CA ASP A 14 17.92 48.27 -123.06
C ASP A 14 18.38 48.81 -121.69
N PRO A 15 18.73 50.11 -121.58
CA PRO A 15 19.13 50.71 -120.31
C PRO A 15 18.01 50.67 -119.25
N ALA A 16 16.75 50.39 -119.62
CA ALA A 16 15.66 50.16 -118.68
C ALA A 16 15.77 48.79 -117.98
N ALA A 17 16.10 47.72 -118.71
CA ALA A 17 16.25 46.36 -118.16
C ALA A 17 17.42 46.25 -117.16
N ARG A 18 18.55 46.95 -117.40
CA ARG A 18 19.66 47.04 -116.42
C ARG A 18 19.25 47.78 -115.14
N ARG A 19 18.47 48.86 -115.26
CA ARG A 19 17.96 49.63 -114.09
C ARG A 19 16.91 48.86 -113.30
N GLU A 20 16.08 48.06 -113.96
CA GLU A 20 15.08 47.21 -113.31
C GLU A 20 15.71 46.00 -112.62
N ALA A 21 16.68 45.32 -113.25
CA ALA A 21 17.47 44.28 -112.62
C ALA A 21 18.30 44.81 -111.44
N GLU A 22 18.85 46.03 -111.54
CA GLU A 22 19.58 46.67 -110.44
C GLU A 22 18.64 47.12 -109.30
N ARG A 23 17.43 47.59 -109.59
CA ARG A 23 16.39 47.87 -108.58
C ARG A 23 15.93 46.59 -107.88
N ALA A 24 15.62 45.54 -108.63
CA ALA A 24 15.24 44.24 -108.07
C ALA A 24 16.36 43.63 -107.23
N ARG A 25 17.62 43.79 -107.63
CA ARG A 25 18.78 43.37 -106.83
C ARG A 25 18.94 44.21 -105.55
N ARG A 26 18.78 45.53 -105.62
CA ARG A 26 18.81 46.42 -104.45
C ARG A 26 17.65 46.13 -103.49
N ASP A 27 16.46 45.82 -104.01
CA ASP A 27 15.28 45.48 -103.23
C ASP A 27 15.42 44.11 -102.58
N ARG A 28 16.02 43.11 -103.26
CA ARG A 28 16.41 41.82 -102.67
C ARG A 28 17.48 42.00 -101.60
N GLU A 29 18.55 42.73 -101.86
CA GLU A 29 19.59 43.02 -100.85
C GLU A 29 19.01 43.80 -99.66
N LYS A 30 18.05 44.71 -99.88
CA LYS A 30 17.37 45.46 -98.81
C LYS A 30 16.42 44.58 -98.01
N ALA A 31 15.69 43.67 -98.67
CA ALA A 31 14.83 42.68 -98.02
C ALA A 31 15.65 41.64 -97.24
N GLU A 32 16.76 41.17 -97.78
CA GLU A 32 17.71 40.29 -97.09
C GLU A 32 18.34 40.99 -95.88
N ARG A 33 18.75 42.26 -96.00
CA ARG A 33 19.24 43.05 -94.86
C ARG A 33 18.13 43.32 -93.83
N ALA A 34 16.88 43.49 -94.25
CA ALA A 34 15.74 43.65 -93.35
C ALA A 34 15.43 42.34 -92.61
N ALA A 35 15.38 41.22 -93.33
CA ALA A 35 15.19 39.89 -92.77
C ALA A 35 16.35 39.48 -91.85
N GLN A 36 17.59 39.84 -92.19
CA GLN A 36 18.75 39.65 -91.30
C GLN A 36 18.62 40.48 -90.02
N LYS A 37 18.22 41.75 -90.12
CA LYS A 37 17.98 42.60 -88.94
C LYS A 37 16.81 42.12 -88.08
N GLU A 38 15.75 41.60 -88.69
CA GLU A 38 14.59 41.05 -88.00
C GLU A 38 14.93 39.72 -87.32
N ALA A 39 15.65 38.82 -88.00
CA ALA A 39 16.17 37.60 -87.43
C ALA A 39 17.17 37.87 -86.30
N GLU A 40 17.99 38.91 -86.41
CA GLU A 40 18.91 39.34 -85.35
C GLU A 40 18.16 39.91 -84.14
N ARG A 41 17.11 40.71 -84.35
CA ARG A 41 16.22 41.18 -83.27
C ARG A 41 15.50 40.02 -82.58
N ALA A 42 14.89 39.11 -83.36
CA ALA A 42 14.23 37.93 -82.82
C ALA A 42 15.19 37.03 -82.04
N ARG A 43 16.45 36.88 -82.48
CA ARG A 43 17.50 36.18 -81.73
C ARG A 43 17.84 36.87 -80.42
N ARG A 44 17.98 38.20 -80.42
CA ARG A 44 18.26 38.99 -79.20
C ARG A 44 17.08 38.92 -78.22
N ASP A 45 15.85 39.00 -78.70
CA ASP A 45 14.64 38.93 -77.88
C ASP A 45 14.47 37.52 -77.29
N ALA A 46 14.73 36.47 -78.08
CA ALA A 46 14.73 35.09 -77.60
C ALA A 46 15.86 34.83 -76.57
N GLU A 47 17.05 35.41 -76.78
CA GLU A 47 18.15 35.33 -75.82
C GLU A 47 17.84 36.09 -74.53
N GLN A 48 17.23 37.27 -74.61
CA GLN A 48 16.77 38.03 -73.45
C GLN A 48 15.67 37.30 -72.69
N ALA A 49 14.67 36.75 -73.37
CA ALA A 49 13.61 35.95 -72.77
C ALA A 49 14.16 34.71 -72.07
N ARG A 50 15.14 34.02 -72.68
CA ARG A 50 15.83 32.88 -72.06
C ARG A 50 16.60 33.30 -70.80
N ARG A 51 17.38 34.38 -70.86
CA ARG A 51 18.12 34.90 -69.68
C ARG A 51 17.17 35.34 -68.56
N GLN A 52 16.01 35.88 -68.90
CA GLN A 52 14.98 36.28 -67.95
C GLN A 52 14.31 35.05 -67.31
N ALA A 53 13.96 34.03 -68.09
CA ALA A 53 13.43 32.76 -67.58
C ALA A 53 14.43 32.04 -66.66
N GLU A 54 15.71 31.97 -67.05
CA GLU A 54 16.78 31.38 -66.21
C GLU A 54 17.00 32.18 -64.92
N LYS A 55 16.79 33.51 -64.94
CA LYS A 55 16.82 34.35 -63.74
C LYS A 55 15.62 34.09 -62.84
N ASP A 56 14.42 34.04 -63.40
CA ASP A 56 13.17 33.81 -62.65
C ASP A 56 13.14 32.41 -62.03
N GLU A 57 13.64 31.39 -62.73
CA GLU A 57 13.79 30.04 -62.21
C GLU A 57 14.79 30.00 -61.04
N ARG A 58 15.94 30.68 -61.17
CA ARG A 58 16.92 30.79 -60.09
C ARG A 58 16.36 31.52 -58.87
N ASP A 59 15.60 32.59 -59.08
CA ASP A 59 15.00 33.37 -58.00
C ASP A 59 13.84 32.60 -57.33
N ALA A 60 13.05 31.84 -58.10
CA ALA A 60 12.03 30.92 -57.59
C ALA A 60 12.65 29.79 -56.76
N ARG A 61 13.75 29.19 -57.22
CA ARG A 61 14.49 28.17 -56.47
C ARG A 61 15.04 28.72 -55.16
N ARG A 62 15.65 29.91 -55.17
CA ARG A 62 16.14 30.59 -53.96
C ARG A 62 15.00 30.91 -52.98
N ALA A 63 13.84 31.32 -53.49
CA ALA A 63 12.66 31.57 -52.67
C ALA A 63 12.10 30.27 -52.05
N ALA A 64 12.08 29.16 -52.79
CA ALA A 64 11.68 27.85 -52.29
C ALA A 64 12.63 27.35 -51.19
N GLU A 65 13.95 27.41 -51.42
CA GLU A 65 14.98 27.05 -50.44
C GLU A 65 14.87 27.91 -49.16
N ARG A 66 14.51 29.20 -49.30
CA ARG A 66 14.28 30.08 -48.14
C ARG A 66 13.06 29.63 -47.33
N ARG A 67 11.93 29.34 -47.99
CA ARG A 67 10.70 28.88 -47.33
C ARG A 67 10.89 27.53 -46.63
N GLU A 68 11.66 26.62 -47.24
CA GLU A 68 11.99 25.33 -46.64
C GLU A 68 12.85 25.52 -45.38
N ARG A 69 13.87 26.38 -45.44
CA ARG A 69 14.70 26.73 -44.26
C ARG A 69 13.88 27.38 -43.15
N GLU A 70 12.92 28.25 -43.49
CA GLU A 70 12.02 28.88 -42.52
C GLU A 70 11.09 27.86 -41.86
N ARG A 71 10.54 26.91 -42.63
CA ARG A 71 9.74 25.81 -42.09
C ARG A 71 10.56 24.91 -41.16
N ALA A 72 11.75 24.50 -41.60
CA ALA A 72 12.64 23.67 -40.80
C ALA A 72 13.07 24.37 -39.49
N ARG A 73 13.29 25.69 -39.51
CA ARG A 73 13.56 26.47 -38.29
C ARG A 73 12.35 26.50 -37.36
N ALA A 74 11.15 26.74 -37.88
CA ALA A 74 9.93 26.75 -37.08
C ALA A 74 9.61 25.36 -36.48
N ASP A 75 9.84 24.28 -37.21
CA ASP A 75 9.68 22.91 -36.71
C ASP A 75 10.72 22.58 -35.64
N ALA A 76 11.97 23.01 -35.81
CA ALA A 76 13.01 22.86 -34.80
C ALA A 76 12.73 23.67 -33.53
N GLU A 77 12.14 24.87 -33.63
CA GLU A 77 11.71 25.65 -32.47
C GLU A 77 10.54 24.97 -31.73
N ARG A 78 9.51 24.51 -32.45
CA ARG A 78 8.41 23.75 -31.86
C ARG A 78 8.89 22.50 -31.12
N ALA A 79 9.79 21.72 -31.73
CA ALA A 79 10.36 20.52 -31.11
C ALA A 79 11.13 20.85 -29.82
N LYS A 80 11.88 21.96 -29.80
CA LYS A 80 12.58 22.43 -28.59
C LYS A 80 11.62 22.87 -27.50
N GLU A 81 10.56 23.60 -27.85
CA GLU A 81 9.53 24.00 -26.88
C GLU A 81 8.80 22.80 -26.29
N ASP A 82 8.47 21.80 -27.09
CA ASP A 82 7.79 20.59 -26.63
C ASP A 82 8.71 19.72 -25.76
N GLU A 83 10.00 19.63 -26.12
CA GLU A 83 10.99 18.99 -25.25
C GLU A 83 11.15 19.75 -23.93
N GLN A 84 11.16 21.08 -23.95
CA GLN A 84 11.21 21.91 -22.75
C GLN A 84 9.96 21.71 -21.87
N ARG A 85 8.76 21.73 -22.46
CA ARG A 85 7.49 21.44 -21.77
C ARG A 85 7.48 20.03 -21.19
N ARG A 86 8.03 19.03 -21.90
CA ARG A 86 8.15 17.66 -21.40
C ARG A 86 9.09 17.60 -20.19
N ARG A 87 10.28 18.21 -20.28
CA ARG A 87 11.25 18.27 -19.18
C ARG A 87 10.71 19.03 -17.96
N GLU A 88 9.92 20.08 -18.16
CA GLU A 88 9.26 20.81 -17.09
C GLU A 88 8.21 19.93 -16.40
N ARG A 89 7.33 19.27 -17.15
CA ARG A 89 6.36 18.30 -16.61
C ARG A 89 7.03 17.14 -15.88
N GLU A 90 8.13 16.61 -16.41
CA GLU A 90 8.92 15.56 -15.75
C GLU A 90 9.53 16.05 -14.42
N ARG A 91 10.00 17.30 -14.36
CA ARG A 91 10.50 17.92 -13.12
C ARG A 91 9.39 18.13 -12.10
N GLU A 92 8.25 18.71 -12.53
CA GLU A 92 7.08 18.91 -11.68
C GLU A 92 6.56 17.58 -11.12
N ALA A 93 6.46 16.54 -11.95
CA ALA A 93 6.08 15.20 -11.51
C ALA A 93 7.09 14.61 -10.51
N ALA A 94 8.39 14.80 -10.75
CA ALA A 94 9.43 14.35 -9.83
C ALA A 94 9.40 15.10 -8.49
N ASP A 95 9.10 16.41 -8.51
CA ASP A 95 8.94 17.23 -7.30
C ASP A 95 7.69 16.82 -6.52
N ALA A 96 6.55 16.61 -7.19
CA ALA A 96 5.32 16.12 -6.56
C ALA A 96 5.52 14.72 -5.95
N ALA A 97 6.25 13.82 -6.62
CA ALA A 97 6.57 12.50 -6.08
C ALA A 97 7.48 12.59 -4.84
N ARG A 98 8.46 13.50 -4.85
CA ARG A 98 9.33 13.76 -3.68
C ARG A 98 8.53 14.31 -2.50
N GLU A 99 7.59 15.21 -2.76
CA GLU A 99 6.69 15.78 -1.76
C GLU A 99 5.76 14.72 -1.17
N ALA A 100 5.10 13.92 -2.01
CA ALA A 100 4.26 12.81 -1.57
C ALA A 100 5.04 11.79 -0.72
N ALA A 101 6.26 11.43 -1.13
CA ALA A 101 7.12 10.54 -0.36
C ALA A 101 7.57 11.16 0.98
N ARG A 102 7.74 12.49 1.05
CA ARG A 102 8.02 13.20 2.30
C ARG A 102 6.79 13.17 3.21
N ALA A 103 5.62 13.50 2.69
CA ALA A 103 4.36 13.46 3.44
C ALA A 103 4.08 12.06 4.00
N LEU A 104 4.31 11.00 3.22
CA LEU A 104 4.17 9.62 3.69
C LEU A 104 5.13 9.30 4.85
N ARG A 105 6.41 9.68 4.72
CA ARG A 105 7.39 9.50 5.81
C ARG A 105 7.02 10.29 7.06
N GLU A 106 6.51 11.50 6.92
CA GLU A 106 6.05 12.33 8.04
C GLU A 106 4.82 11.71 8.73
N ALA A 107 3.87 11.16 7.97
CA ALA A 107 2.73 10.41 8.51
C ALA A 107 3.18 9.14 9.26
N GLU A 108 4.06 8.33 8.67
CA GLU A 108 4.62 7.14 9.35
C GLU A 108 5.38 7.51 10.64
N GLN A 109 6.13 8.62 10.62
CA GLN A 109 6.83 9.12 11.80
C GLN A 109 5.85 9.58 12.88
N ALA A 110 4.75 10.25 12.51
CA ALA A 110 3.69 10.64 13.43
C ALA A 110 3.02 9.41 14.06
N ASP A 111 2.72 8.38 13.27
CA ASP A 111 2.15 7.12 13.76
C ASP A 111 3.10 6.39 14.73
N ARG A 112 4.39 6.29 14.39
CA ARG A 112 5.40 5.71 15.28
C ARG A 112 5.56 6.53 16.55
N ALA A 113 5.52 7.86 16.47
CA ALA A 113 5.59 8.74 17.63
C ALA A 113 4.35 8.58 18.52
N ALA A 114 3.15 8.50 17.94
CA ALA A 114 1.90 8.23 18.67
C ALA A 114 1.94 6.85 19.35
N ALA A 115 2.41 5.82 18.67
CA ALA A 115 2.58 4.48 19.24
C ALA A 115 3.59 4.48 20.40
N LEU A 116 4.72 5.19 20.28
CA LEU A 116 5.70 5.34 21.36
C LEU A 116 5.13 6.13 22.54
N ALA A 117 4.35 7.19 22.29
CA ALA A 117 3.67 7.96 23.33
C ALA A 117 2.68 7.09 24.10
N ARG A 118 1.84 6.29 23.41
CA ARG A 118 0.94 5.30 24.04
C ARG A 118 1.73 4.30 24.90
N ARG A 119 2.81 3.71 24.37
CA ARG A 119 3.68 2.78 25.13
C ARG A 119 4.37 3.42 26.35
N ARG A 120 4.66 4.73 26.31
CA ARG A 120 5.21 5.46 27.47
C ARG A 120 4.12 5.72 28.51
N ALA A 121 2.93 6.13 28.07
CA ALA A 121 1.78 6.32 28.95
C ALA A 121 1.43 5.04 29.70
N VAL A 122 1.41 3.89 29.01
CA VAL A 122 1.23 2.56 29.64
C VAL A 122 2.28 2.27 30.70
N ARG A 123 3.56 2.51 30.40
CA ARG A 123 4.65 2.24 31.35
C ARG A 123 4.59 3.15 32.58
N GLU A 124 4.26 4.42 32.41
CA GLU A 124 4.10 5.33 33.53
C GLU A 124 2.84 4.99 34.36
N ALA A 125 1.73 4.59 33.72
CA ALA A 125 0.54 4.09 34.41
C ALA A 125 0.86 2.80 35.21
N GLU A 126 1.63 1.87 34.64
CA GLU A 126 2.05 0.65 35.32
C GLU A 126 2.96 0.96 36.52
N LYS A 127 3.88 1.93 36.37
CA LYS A 127 4.77 2.38 37.44
C LYS A 127 3.98 3.07 38.57
N ALA A 128 3.04 3.95 38.24
CA ALA A 128 2.16 4.60 39.19
C ALA A 128 1.32 3.58 39.97
N ARG A 129 0.81 2.55 39.28
CA ARG A 129 0.08 1.42 39.90
C ARG A 129 0.97 0.63 40.86
N ARG A 130 2.17 0.21 40.44
CA ARG A 130 3.12 -0.50 41.32
C ARG A 130 3.49 0.32 42.56
N GLN A 131 3.46 1.65 42.44
CA GLN A 131 3.67 2.56 43.56
C GLN A 131 2.44 2.61 44.49
N ALA A 132 1.22 2.60 43.94
CA ALA A 132 -0.03 2.51 44.71
C ALA A 132 -0.18 1.16 45.43
N GLU A 133 0.11 0.04 44.75
CA GLU A 133 0.11 -1.32 45.34
C GLU A 133 1.14 -1.48 46.48
N ARG A 134 2.23 -0.70 46.46
CA ARG A 134 3.18 -0.65 47.58
C ARG A 134 2.70 0.23 48.73
N ALA A 135 1.77 1.14 48.48
CA ALA A 135 1.26 2.10 49.45
C ALA A 135 0.01 1.60 50.19
N ASP A 136 -0.72 0.62 49.63
CA ASP A 136 -1.91 0.03 50.25
C ASP A 136 -1.62 -1.38 50.80
N PRO A 137 -1.56 -1.56 52.14
CA PRO A 137 -1.30 -2.86 52.76
C PRO A 137 -2.55 -3.71 52.97
N ASP A 138 -3.76 -3.22 52.68
CA ASP A 138 -5.00 -3.93 53.03
C ASP A 138 -5.49 -4.80 51.86
N VAL A 139 -4.80 -5.92 51.66
CA VAL A 139 -5.21 -6.95 50.71
C VAL A 139 -6.47 -7.63 51.26
N ALA A 140 -7.60 -7.41 50.59
CA ALA A 140 -8.83 -8.16 50.81
C ALA A 140 -8.54 -9.67 50.87
N THR A 141 -9.10 -10.34 51.88
CA THR A 141 -8.93 -11.78 52.09
C THR A 141 -9.18 -12.53 50.78
N PRO A 142 -8.19 -13.29 50.26
CA PRO A 142 -8.38 -14.04 49.03
C PRO A 142 -9.55 -15.03 49.21
N PRO A 143 -10.32 -15.30 48.14
CA PRO A 143 -11.43 -16.26 48.20
C PRO A 143 -10.92 -17.61 48.73
N ASP A 144 -11.77 -18.34 49.45
CA ASP A 144 -11.42 -19.69 49.91
C ASP A 144 -11.20 -20.58 48.68
N LEU A 145 -9.94 -20.88 48.40
CA LEU A 145 -9.53 -21.68 47.25
C LEU A 145 -9.95 -23.15 47.38
N ALA A 146 -10.42 -23.57 48.56
CA ALA A 146 -10.89 -24.93 48.80
C ALA A 146 -12.16 -25.28 48.01
N ASP A 147 -12.99 -24.28 47.69
CA ASP A 147 -14.24 -24.48 46.95
C ASP A 147 -14.06 -24.45 45.42
N LEU A 148 -12.85 -24.12 44.93
CA LEU A 148 -12.55 -24.10 43.51
C LEU A 148 -12.16 -25.50 42.98
N PRO A 149 -12.54 -25.85 41.74
CA PRO A 149 -11.97 -26.99 41.03
C PRO A 149 -10.43 -26.98 41.11
N PRO A 150 -9.76 -28.12 41.36
CA PRO A 150 -8.32 -28.17 41.63
C PRO A 150 -7.46 -27.53 40.54
N ASP A 151 -7.89 -27.68 39.30
CA ASP A 151 -7.29 -27.18 38.07
C ASP A 151 -7.42 -25.65 37.95
N LEU A 152 -8.49 -25.04 38.46
CA LEU A 152 -8.62 -23.58 38.58
C LEU A 152 -7.87 -23.03 39.78
N ALA A 153 -7.90 -23.74 40.92
CA ALA A 153 -7.22 -23.31 42.15
C ALA A 153 -5.72 -23.08 41.92
N VAL A 154 -5.07 -23.81 41.00
CA VAL A 154 -3.64 -23.64 40.66
C VAL A 154 -3.31 -22.22 40.19
N LEU A 155 -4.23 -21.56 39.46
CA LEU A 155 -4.06 -20.19 38.95
C LEU A 155 -3.95 -19.17 40.09
N TRP A 156 -4.54 -19.48 41.24
CA TRP A 156 -4.65 -18.59 42.39
C TRP A 156 -3.56 -18.85 43.44
N ARG A 157 -2.88 -20.00 43.40
CA ARG A 157 -1.81 -20.37 44.36
C ARG A 157 -0.55 -19.52 44.24
N GLY A 158 -0.21 -19.06 43.02
CA GLY A 158 0.97 -18.21 42.77
C GLY A 158 0.79 -16.74 43.20
N SER A 159 -0.45 -16.30 43.45
CA SER A 159 -0.72 -14.91 43.81
C SER A 159 -0.47 -14.58 45.30
N ALA A 160 -0.13 -15.58 46.14
CA ALA A 160 0.12 -15.37 47.55
C ALA A 160 1.48 -14.69 47.81
N PRO A 161 1.58 -13.74 48.77
CA PRO A 161 2.84 -13.07 49.06
C PRO A 161 3.95 -14.07 49.43
N ALA A 162 5.12 -13.88 48.84
CA ALA A 162 6.27 -14.78 49.00
C ALA A 162 6.61 -14.98 50.49
N ARG A 163 6.40 -16.21 50.98
CA ARG A 163 6.69 -16.59 52.36
C ARG A 163 8.21 -16.58 52.57
N ARG A 164 8.70 -15.95 53.66
CA ARG A 164 10.13 -15.91 54.01
C ARG A 164 10.67 -17.35 54.21
N GLY A 165 11.59 -17.77 53.33
CA GLY A 165 12.28 -19.06 53.35
C GLY A 165 13.26 -19.20 52.17
N PRO A 166 14.06 -20.29 52.11
CA PRO A 166 14.89 -20.58 50.94
C PRO A 166 14.01 -20.66 49.70
N ARG A 167 14.40 -20.00 48.60
CA ARG A 167 13.62 -20.03 47.35
C ARG A 167 13.42 -21.48 46.92
N PRO A 168 12.18 -21.93 46.67
CA PRO A 168 11.93 -23.21 46.00
C PRO A 168 12.75 -23.25 44.71
N GLY A 169 13.31 -24.42 44.38
CA GLY A 169 14.09 -24.58 43.14
C GLY A 169 13.26 -24.37 41.87
N LEU A 170 11.92 -24.43 41.96
CA LEU A 170 10.98 -24.23 40.87
C LEU A 170 9.68 -23.57 41.39
N SER A 171 9.08 -22.67 40.60
CA SER A 171 7.80 -22.02 40.89
C SER A 171 6.79 -22.18 39.73
N LEU A 172 5.50 -21.94 40.00
CA LEU A 172 4.45 -21.99 38.97
C LEU A 172 4.70 -20.94 37.87
N GLU A 173 5.21 -19.77 38.25
CA GLU A 173 5.61 -18.71 37.32
C GLU A 173 6.71 -19.17 36.38
N GLN A 174 7.73 -19.87 36.90
CA GLN A 174 8.83 -20.39 36.08
C GLN A 174 8.35 -21.48 35.12
N ILE A 175 7.44 -22.34 35.55
CA ILE A 175 6.82 -23.38 34.70
C ILE A 175 6.03 -22.71 33.56
N ALA A 176 5.23 -21.69 33.87
CA ALA A 176 4.46 -20.95 32.89
C ALA A 176 5.36 -20.17 31.91
N ASP A 177 6.39 -19.48 32.39
CA ASP A 177 7.36 -18.75 31.53
C ASP A 177 8.06 -19.67 30.53
N ALA A 178 8.51 -20.85 30.97
CA ALA A 178 9.15 -21.82 30.09
C ALA A 178 8.17 -22.40 29.06
N GLY A 179 6.91 -22.64 29.46
CA GLY A 179 5.85 -23.07 28.54
C GLY A 179 5.53 -22.02 27.48
N ILE A 180 5.45 -20.74 27.87
CA ILE A 180 5.25 -19.61 26.97
C ILE A 180 6.41 -19.52 25.96
N ALA A 181 7.66 -19.56 26.44
CA ALA A 181 8.82 -19.48 25.56
C ALA A 181 8.88 -20.62 24.53
N LEU A 182 8.52 -21.85 24.94
CA LEU A 182 8.40 -22.99 24.03
C LEU A 182 7.27 -22.79 23.00
N ALA A 183 6.10 -22.32 23.44
CA ALA A 183 4.96 -22.10 22.57
C ALA A 183 5.18 -20.96 21.56
N ASP A 184 5.86 -19.89 21.97
CA ASP A 184 6.21 -18.76 21.10
C ASP A 184 7.22 -19.18 20.02
N ALA A 185 8.19 -20.02 20.38
CA ALA A 185 9.26 -20.46 19.48
C ALA A 185 8.82 -21.56 18.52
N GLU A 186 8.12 -22.58 19.02
CA GLU A 186 7.88 -23.84 18.29
C GLU A 186 6.39 -24.17 18.12
N GLY A 187 5.50 -23.31 18.65
CA GLY A 187 4.07 -23.53 18.65
C GLY A 187 3.58 -24.35 19.86
N LEU A 188 2.27 -24.28 20.10
CA LEU A 188 1.64 -24.88 21.28
C LEU A 188 1.82 -26.41 21.39
N GLU A 189 1.91 -27.10 20.25
CA GLU A 189 2.05 -28.55 20.20
C GLU A 189 3.41 -29.03 20.74
N ALA A 190 4.44 -28.17 20.73
CA ALA A 190 5.73 -28.47 21.31
C ALA A 190 5.67 -28.55 22.85
N VAL A 191 4.67 -27.92 23.48
CA VAL A 191 4.53 -27.89 24.94
C VAL A 191 4.04 -29.26 25.44
N SER A 192 4.99 -30.09 25.86
CA SER A 192 4.75 -31.37 26.54
C SER A 192 5.40 -31.35 27.91
N MET A 193 4.87 -32.16 28.84
CA MET A 193 5.42 -32.26 30.20
C MET A 193 6.91 -32.63 30.21
N ALA A 194 7.33 -33.51 29.30
CA ALA A 194 8.72 -33.92 29.17
C ALA A 194 9.62 -32.79 28.65
N ARG A 195 9.23 -32.13 27.55
CA ARG A 195 9.99 -31.03 26.96
C ARG A 195 10.08 -29.82 27.90
N LEU A 196 9.00 -29.54 28.62
CA LEU A 196 8.98 -28.50 29.64
C LEU A 196 9.94 -28.80 30.78
N ALA A 197 9.96 -30.04 31.28
CA ALA A 197 10.87 -30.46 32.34
C ALA A 197 12.34 -30.34 31.89
N GLU A 198 12.63 -30.83 30.68
CA GLU A 198 13.94 -30.72 30.05
C GLU A 198 14.40 -29.26 29.93
N SER A 199 13.53 -28.37 29.42
CA SER A 199 13.85 -26.94 29.28
C SER A 199 14.17 -26.24 30.61
N LEU A 200 13.59 -26.73 31.71
CA LEU A 200 13.80 -26.21 33.05
C LEU A 200 14.96 -26.90 33.80
N GLY A 201 15.54 -27.96 33.23
CA GLY A 201 16.57 -28.77 33.89
C GLY A 201 16.03 -29.66 35.03
N PHE A 202 14.75 -30.01 34.99
CA PHE A 202 14.08 -30.87 35.96
C PHE A 202 13.59 -32.18 35.32
N THR A 203 13.22 -33.14 36.16
CA THR A 203 12.52 -34.36 35.70
C THR A 203 11.01 -34.10 35.58
N THR A 204 10.33 -34.83 34.70
CA THR A 204 8.86 -34.74 34.55
C THR A 204 8.15 -35.00 35.88
N MET A 205 8.62 -35.97 36.67
CA MET A 205 8.11 -36.25 38.03
C MET A 205 8.24 -35.05 38.99
N SER A 206 9.25 -34.20 38.79
CA SER A 206 9.43 -33.00 39.60
C SER A 206 8.42 -31.90 39.27
N LEU A 207 7.99 -31.80 38.00
CA LEU A 207 6.93 -30.87 37.57
C LEU A 207 5.58 -31.25 38.18
N TYR A 208 5.27 -32.55 38.25
CA TYR A 208 3.98 -33.03 38.77
C TYR A 208 3.70 -32.68 40.24
N ARG A 209 4.71 -32.21 40.99
CA ARG A 209 4.52 -31.66 42.34
C ARG A 209 3.88 -30.28 42.36
N TYR A 210 3.96 -29.55 41.25
CA TYR A 210 3.45 -28.18 41.12
C TYR A 210 2.17 -28.13 40.29
N VAL A 211 2.10 -28.94 39.24
CA VAL A 211 0.97 -29.00 38.30
C VAL A 211 0.55 -30.45 38.10
N THR A 212 -0.74 -30.77 38.12
CA THR A 212 -1.22 -32.16 38.03
C THR A 212 -1.43 -32.62 36.59
N SER A 213 -1.54 -31.70 35.64
CA SER A 213 -1.84 -31.99 34.24
C SER A 213 -1.19 -31.00 33.27
N LYS A 214 -1.16 -31.36 31.97
CA LYS A 214 -0.80 -30.41 30.90
C LYS A 214 -1.82 -29.26 30.83
N ASP A 215 -3.09 -29.52 31.11
CA ASP A 215 -4.13 -28.49 31.06
C ASP A 215 -3.91 -27.40 32.11
N GLU A 216 -3.46 -27.76 33.33
CA GLU A 216 -3.08 -26.78 34.33
C GLU A 216 -1.92 -25.89 33.87
N VAL A 217 -0.91 -26.47 33.20
CA VAL A 217 0.19 -25.71 32.60
C VAL A 217 -0.35 -24.74 31.54
N LEU A 218 -1.24 -25.21 30.66
CA LEU A 218 -1.84 -24.37 29.61
C LEU A 218 -2.66 -23.22 30.21
N MET A 219 -3.40 -23.46 31.29
CA MET A 219 -4.14 -22.40 31.98
C MET A 219 -3.21 -21.38 32.64
N LEU A 220 -2.13 -21.84 33.30
CA LEU A 220 -1.12 -20.96 33.90
C LEU A 220 -0.40 -20.11 32.84
N MET A 221 -0.02 -20.73 31.72
CA MET A 221 0.54 -20.04 30.57
C MET A 221 -0.43 -18.99 30.03
N ALA A 222 -1.71 -19.33 29.89
CA ALA A 222 -2.71 -18.42 29.34
C ALA A 222 -2.93 -17.17 30.20
N ASP A 223 -3.15 -17.35 31.50
CA ASP A 223 -3.33 -16.22 32.43
C ASP A 223 -2.05 -15.37 32.54
N ARG A 224 -0.88 -16.02 32.55
CA ARG A 224 0.41 -15.32 32.65
C ARG A 224 0.76 -14.54 31.39
N ALA A 225 0.59 -15.12 30.21
CA ALA A 225 0.88 -14.46 28.94
C ALA A 225 -0.05 -13.28 28.67
N ALA A 226 -1.32 -13.36 29.11
CA ALA A 226 -2.25 -12.23 29.04
C ALA A 226 -1.77 -11.02 29.86
N GLY A 227 -1.07 -11.28 30.97
CA GLY A 227 -0.58 -10.25 31.90
C GLY A 227 -1.71 -9.41 32.51
N ARG A 228 -1.37 -8.46 33.38
CA ARG A 228 -2.37 -7.53 33.91
C ARG A 228 -2.68 -6.44 32.87
N PRO A 229 -3.95 -5.99 32.79
CA PRO A 229 -4.27 -4.82 31.99
C PRO A 229 -3.58 -3.57 32.54
N PRO A 230 -3.25 -2.61 31.67
CA PRO A 230 -2.89 -1.27 32.11
C PRO A 230 -4.10 -0.58 32.74
N HIS A 231 -3.84 0.36 33.64
CA HIS A 231 -4.90 1.23 34.15
C HIS A 231 -5.31 2.23 33.06
N VAL A 232 -6.61 2.27 32.76
CA VAL A 232 -7.22 3.23 31.83
C VAL A 232 -8.26 4.01 32.61
N GLY A 233 -7.88 5.21 33.06
CA GLY A 233 -8.74 6.05 33.89
C GLY A 233 -9.62 7.01 33.08
N PRO A 234 -10.49 7.78 33.75
CA PRO A 234 -11.38 8.76 33.14
C PRO A 234 -10.64 9.91 32.42
N GLU A 235 -9.35 10.13 32.69
CA GLU A 235 -8.51 11.11 31.99
C GLU A 235 -8.35 10.84 30.49
N VAL A 236 -8.65 9.62 30.03
CA VAL A 236 -8.58 9.23 28.61
C VAL A 236 -9.80 9.70 27.82
N GLY A 237 -10.95 9.89 28.46
CA GLY A 237 -12.20 10.26 27.80
C GLY A 237 -13.40 9.46 28.28
N GLY A 238 -14.43 9.38 27.44
CA GLY A 238 -15.65 8.62 27.74
C GLY A 238 -15.46 7.12 27.60
N TRP A 239 -16.54 6.36 27.77
CA TRP A 239 -16.51 4.90 27.68
C TRP A 239 -15.90 4.37 26.38
N ARG A 240 -16.12 5.07 25.26
CA ARG A 240 -15.66 4.64 23.93
C ARG A 240 -14.15 4.75 23.83
N GLU A 241 -13.60 5.94 24.10
CA GLU A 241 -12.16 6.19 24.01
C GLU A 241 -11.36 5.28 24.96
N ARG A 242 -11.90 5.03 26.16
CA ARG A 242 -11.28 4.11 27.14
C ARG A 242 -11.29 2.66 26.66
N THR A 243 -12.43 2.19 26.13
CA THR A 243 -12.54 0.83 25.57
C THR A 243 -11.63 0.65 24.37
N GLU A 244 -11.61 1.60 23.45
CA GLU A 244 -10.74 1.60 22.27
C GLU A 244 -9.26 1.49 22.65
N LEU A 245 -8.81 2.32 23.60
CA LEU A 245 -7.45 2.26 24.11
C LEU A 245 -7.14 0.90 24.73
N LEU A 246 -8.03 0.36 25.55
CA LEU A 246 -7.80 -0.93 26.21
C LEU A 246 -7.69 -2.09 25.21
N LEU A 247 -8.52 -2.11 24.16
CA LEU A 247 -8.45 -3.09 23.07
C LEU A 247 -7.16 -2.95 22.27
N GLU A 248 -6.74 -1.71 21.95
CA GLU A 248 -5.46 -1.46 21.27
C GLU A 248 -4.27 -1.93 22.08
N LEU A 249 -4.34 -1.83 23.41
CA LEU A 249 -3.28 -2.28 24.31
C LEU A 249 -3.25 -3.80 24.50
N GLN A 250 -4.38 -4.47 24.32
CA GLN A 250 -4.46 -5.93 24.38
C GLN A 250 -3.91 -6.61 23.13
N ARG A 251 -4.09 -6.02 21.95
CA ARG A 251 -3.68 -6.62 20.66
C ARG A 251 -2.20 -7.02 20.58
N PRO A 252 -1.22 -6.19 20.99
CA PRO A 252 0.18 -6.60 20.99
C PRO A 252 0.46 -7.82 21.86
N VAL A 253 -0.29 -8.00 22.96
CA VAL A 253 -0.15 -9.18 23.83
C VAL A 253 -0.65 -10.43 23.11
N LEU A 254 -1.82 -10.35 22.47
CA LEU A 254 -2.40 -11.45 21.69
C LEU A 254 -1.56 -11.78 20.45
N ALA A 255 -0.99 -10.77 19.78
CA ALA A 255 -0.09 -10.97 18.64
C ALA A 255 1.26 -11.58 19.05
N ALA A 256 1.77 -11.29 20.25
CA ALA A 256 3.00 -11.89 20.76
C ALA A 256 2.80 -13.37 21.10
N HIS A 257 1.58 -13.76 21.48
CA HIS A 257 1.24 -15.13 21.89
C HIS A 257 0.01 -15.67 21.12
N PRO A 258 0.06 -15.86 19.79
CA PRO A 258 -1.10 -16.25 18.98
C PRO A 258 -1.76 -17.56 19.41
N TRP A 259 -0.98 -18.48 20.00
CA TRP A 259 -1.45 -19.76 20.54
C TRP A 259 -2.47 -19.63 21.68
N LEU A 260 -2.59 -18.46 22.33
CA LEU A 260 -3.62 -18.18 23.34
C LEU A 260 -5.04 -18.43 22.82
N ALA A 261 -5.23 -18.20 21.52
CA ALA A 261 -6.52 -18.26 20.86
C ALA A 261 -7.00 -19.69 20.54
N ARG A 262 -6.08 -20.66 20.54
CA ARG A 262 -6.33 -22.09 20.25
C ARG A 262 -6.68 -22.91 21.47
N THR A 263 -6.36 -22.41 22.65
CA THR A 263 -6.52 -23.19 23.87
C THR A 263 -7.96 -23.05 24.36
N THR A 264 -8.78 -24.09 24.21
CA THR A 264 -10.13 -24.15 24.80
C THR A 264 -10.07 -23.92 26.31
N SER A 265 -8.97 -24.34 26.96
CA SER A 265 -8.69 -24.07 28.36
C SER A 265 -8.55 -22.58 28.68
N THR A 266 -8.21 -21.69 27.73
CA THR A 266 -8.21 -20.22 27.94
C THR A 266 -9.62 -19.72 28.27
N ILE A 267 -10.66 -20.34 27.72
CA ILE A 267 -12.06 -19.99 27.99
C ILE A 267 -12.45 -20.34 29.42
N PHE A 268 -11.83 -21.37 30.01
CA PHE A 268 -12.10 -21.82 31.37
C PHE A 268 -11.06 -21.36 32.40
N ALA A 269 -9.90 -20.86 31.97
CA ALA A 269 -8.85 -20.30 32.82
C ALA A 269 -9.30 -18.97 33.42
N VAL A 270 -10.09 -19.02 34.50
CA VAL A 270 -10.48 -17.85 35.28
C VAL A 270 -9.40 -17.56 36.30
N GLY A 271 -8.28 -17.04 35.80
CA GLY A 271 -7.15 -16.62 36.62
C GLY A 271 -7.21 -15.13 37.00
N PRO A 272 -6.27 -14.69 37.86
CA PRO A 272 -6.25 -13.32 38.39
C PRO A 272 -6.08 -12.26 37.30
N ASN A 273 -5.28 -12.53 36.25
CA ASN A 273 -5.08 -11.57 35.17
C ASN A 273 -6.33 -11.47 34.28
N ARG A 274 -6.99 -12.60 34.00
CA ARG A 274 -8.26 -12.57 33.27
C ARG A 274 -9.34 -11.78 34.00
N LEU A 275 -9.49 -11.97 35.32
CA LEU A 275 -10.44 -11.16 36.09
C LEU A 275 -10.06 -9.68 36.09
N ALA A 276 -8.77 -9.36 36.17
CA ALA A 276 -8.32 -7.96 36.07
C ALA A 276 -8.69 -7.35 34.71
N TRP A 277 -8.53 -8.08 33.59
CA TRP A 277 -8.97 -7.61 32.27
C TRP A 277 -10.48 -7.41 32.18
N MET A 278 -11.28 -8.32 32.75
CA MET A 278 -12.73 -8.17 32.81
C MET A 278 -13.13 -6.92 33.61
N ASP A 279 -12.54 -6.73 34.78
CA ASP A 279 -12.76 -5.56 35.65
C ASP A 279 -12.38 -4.26 34.94
N ALA A 280 -11.22 -4.21 34.28
CA ALA A 280 -10.79 -3.04 33.52
C ALA A 280 -11.75 -2.69 32.37
N MET A 281 -12.27 -3.69 31.63
CA MET A 281 -13.26 -3.45 30.59
C MET A 281 -14.62 -2.98 31.14
N LEU A 282 -15.05 -3.52 32.29
CA LEU A 282 -16.26 -3.06 32.97
C LEU A 282 -16.12 -1.62 33.47
N ALA A 283 -14.95 -1.26 34.02
CA ALA A 283 -14.65 0.09 34.48
C ALA A 283 -14.71 1.13 33.34
N CYS A 284 -14.32 0.74 32.12
CA CYS A 284 -14.50 1.60 30.94
C CYS A 284 -15.98 1.94 30.68
N LEU A 285 -16.93 1.09 31.06
CA LEU A 285 -18.37 1.25 30.82
C LEU A 285 -19.12 1.88 32.00
N GLU A 286 -18.42 2.28 33.07
CA GLU A 286 -19.02 2.77 34.33
C GLU A 286 -19.93 3.98 34.14
N ASP A 287 -19.55 4.90 33.25
CA ASP A 287 -20.25 6.15 32.93
C ASP A 287 -21.45 5.97 31.98
N THR A 288 -21.73 4.73 31.55
CA THR A 288 -22.87 4.41 30.68
C THR A 288 -24.13 4.08 31.49
N ARG A 289 -25.30 4.27 30.87
CA ARG A 289 -26.60 3.82 31.44
C ARG A 289 -26.91 2.34 31.21
N LEU A 290 -25.94 1.55 30.77
CA LEU A 290 -26.12 0.11 30.59
C LEU A 290 -26.33 -0.56 31.95
N THR A 291 -27.18 -1.57 31.99
CA THR A 291 -27.31 -2.44 33.17
C THR A 291 -26.07 -3.31 33.34
N GLU A 292 -25.77 -3.75 34.56
CA GLU A 292 -24.60 -4.62 34.82
C GLU A 292 -24.58 -5.91 33.95
N PRO A 293 -25.71 -6.60 33.69
CA PRO A 293 -25.74 -7.71 32.74
C PRO A 293 -25.40 -7.31 31.30
N GLU A 294 -25.81 -6.12 30.86
CA GLU A 294 -25.46 -5.59 29.52
C GLU A 294 -23.98 -5.25 29.44
N LYS A 295 -23.41 -4.59 30.45
CA LYS A 295 -21.97 -4.29 30.52
C LYS A 295 -21.16 -5.57 30.41
N LEU A 296 -21.50 -6.60 31.19
CA LEU A 296 -20.80 -7.89 31.11
C LEU A 296 -20.96 -8.57 29.75
N SER A 297 -22.14 -8.47 29.13
CA SER A 297 -22.38 -8.99 27.77
C SER A 297 -21.54 -8.28 26.72
N VAL A 298 -21.39 -6.94 26.84
CA VAL A 298 -20.51 -6.13 25.99
C VAL A 298 -19.06 -6.58 26.13
N VAL A 299 -18.57 -6.76 27.36
CA VAL A 299 -17.23 -7.30 27.63
C VAL A 299 -17.04 -8.67 26.97
N GLY A 300 -18.04 -9.55 27.05
CA GLY A 300 -18.01 -10.86 26.42
C GLY A 300 -17.91 -10.81 24.89
N VAL A 301 -18.67 -9.92 24.23
CA VAL A 301 -18.62 -9.74 22.77
C VAL A 301 -17.25 -9.22 22.33
N LEU A 302 -16.74 -8.20 23.01
CA LEU A 302 -15.42 -7.63 22.71
C LEU A 302 -14.30 -8.65 22.91
N SER A 303 -14.34 -9.39 24.03
CA SER A 303 -13.36 -10.44 24.33
C SER A 303 -13.38 -11.56 23.28
N SER A 304 -14.57 -11.96 22.83
CA SER A 304 -14.73 -12.99 21.79
C SER A 304 -14.17 -12.53 20.45
N HIS A 305 -14.40 -11.28 20.07
CA HIS A 305 -13.84 -10.67 18.85
C HIS A 305 -12.30 -10.61 18.89
N GLN A 306 -11.71 -10.19 20.02
CA GLN A 306 -10.25 -10.19 20.19
C GLN A 306 -9.64 -11.60 20.09
N LEU A 307 -10.35 -12.61 20.63
CA LEU A 307 -9.92 -13.99 20.54
C LEU A 307 -10.00 -14.52 19.11
N ASP A 308 -11.05 -14.19 18.37
CA ASP A 308 -11.19 -14.56 16.96
C ASP A 308 -10.10 -13.93 16.08
N TRP A 309 -9.82 -12.65 16.30
CA TRP A 309 -8.70 -11.95 15.69
C TRP A 309 -7.36 -12.65 15.95
N ALA A 310 -7.10 -13.09 17.18
CA ALA A 310 -5.88 -13.81 17.52
C ALA A 310 -5.80 -15.19 16.85
N ARG A 311 -6.94 -15.88 16.66
CA ARG A 311 -7.01 -17.14 15.90
C ARG A 311 -6.63 -16.94 14.43
N LEU A 312 -7.09 -15.86 13.82
CA LEU A 312 -6.73 -15.52 12.44
C LEU A 312 -5.21 -15.33 12.33
N ILE A 313 -4.59 -14.57 13.24
CA ILE A 313 -3.14 -14.38 13.25
C ILE A 313 -2.38 -15.69 13.44
N ASP A 314 -2.80 -16.54 14.37
CA ASP A 314 -2.17 -17.86 14.56
C ASP A 314 -2.28 -18.71 13.28
N ALA A 315 -3.46 -18.74 12.65
CA ALA A 315 -3.69 -19.47 11.40
C ALA A 315 -2.78 -18.99 10.26
N TYR A 316 -2.60 -17.67 10.11
CA TYR A 316 -1.65 -17.12 9.15
C TYR A 316 -0.21 -17.50 9.49
N THR A 317 0.20 -17.35 10.76
CA THR A 317 1.57 -17.68 11.20
C THR A 317 1.90 -19.15 11.01
N VAL A 318 0.96 -20.06 11.30
CA VAL A 318 1.12 -21.51 11.06
C VAL A 318 1.22 -21.80 9.57
N ARG A 319 0.39 -21.15 8.74
CA ARG A 319 0.43 -21.30 7.28
C ARG A 319 1.78 -20.86 6.71
N GLU A 320 2.30 -19.72 7.13
CA GLU A 320 3.62 -19.23 6.72
C GLU A 320 4.74 -20.20 7.11
N ARG A 321 4.76 -20.68 8.37
CA ARG A 321 5.75 -21.67 8.82
C ARG A 321 5.70 -22.98 8.03
N ALA A 322 4.49 -23.42 7.65
CA ALA A 322 4.30 -24.66 6.90
C ALA A 322 4.70 -24.53 5.42
N ALA A 323 4.62 -23.32 4.86
CA ALA A 323 4.90 -23.08 3.44
C ALA A 323 6.41 -23.09 3.12
N GLY A 324 7.27 -22.78 4.11
CA GLY A 324 8.72 -22.81 3.92
C GLY A 324 9.18 -21.77 2.88
N ASP A 325 9.89 -22.22 1.83
CA ASP A 325 10.30 -21.37 0.70
C ASP A 325 9.20 -21.18 -0.36
N ASP A 326 8.14 -22.00 -0.33
CA ASP A 326 7.01 -21.85 -1.24
C ASP A 326 6.06 -20.77 -0.71
N GLU A 327 5.66 -19.82 -1.56
CA GLU A 327 4.69 -18.81 -1.17
C GLU A 327 3.29 -19.44 -1.09
N PRO A 328 2.64 -19.45 0.09
CA PRO A 328 1.35 -20.10 0.23
C PRO A 328 0.31 -19.35 -0.61
N ALA A 329 -0.51 -20.09 -1.36
CA ALA A 329 -1.54 -19.50 -2.22
C ALA A 329 -2.43 -18.52 -1.43
N ASP A 330 -2.52 -17.28 -1.88
CA ASP A 330 -3.38 -16.27 -1.26
C ASP A 330 -4.86 -16.70 -1.38
N PRO A 331 -5.57 -16.91 -0.24
CA PRO A 331 -6.98 -17.28 -0.27
C PRO A 331 -7.85 -16.30 -1.07
N ASP A 332 -7.54 -15.01 -1.03
CA ASP A 332 -8.32 -13.99 -1.71
C ASP A 332 -8.12 -14.08 -3.22
N ALA A 333 -6.88 -14.25 -3.70
CA ALA A 333 -6.61 -14.56 -5.10
C ALA A 333 -7.29 -15.84 -5.59
N VAL A 334 -7.36 -16.88 -4.75
CA VAL A 334 -8.04 -18.14 -5.07
C VAL A 334 -9.55 -17.92 -5.19
N ILE A 335 -10.17 -17.18 -4.25
CA ILE A 335 -11.60 -16.83 -4.31
C ILE A 335 -11.88 -16.02 -5.58
N ALA A 336 -11.07 -15.01 -5.88
CA ALA A 336 -11.23 -14.19 -7.08
C ALA A 336 -11.14 -15.01 -8.37
N ARG A 337 -10.34 -16.08 -8.39
CA ARG A 337 -10.20 -16.99 -9.54
C ARG A 337 -11.36 -17.97 -9.67
N LEU A 338 -11.91 -18.44 -8.56
CA LEU A 338 -12.91 -19.52 -8.53
C LEU A 338 -14.36 -19.03 -8.50
N VAL A 339 -14.59 -17.76 -8.18
CA VAL A 339 -15.96 -17.22 -8.08
C VAL A 339 -16.69 -17.33 -9.42
N ASP A 340 -17.88 -17.94 -9.39
CA ASP A 340 -18.75 -18.09 -10.55
C ASP A 340 -19.98 -17.18 -10.40
N PRO A 341 -20.16 -16.16 -11.26
CA PRO A 341 -21.32 -15.26 -11.21
C PRO A 341 -22.67 -15.96 -11.35
N ALA A 342 -22.74 -17.13 -11.99
CA ALA A 342 -23.98 -17.87 -12.18
C ALA A 342 -24.45 -18.56 -10.89
N THR A 343 -23.52 -19.08 -10.09
CA THR A 343 -23.82 -19.79 -8.84
C THR A 343 -23.62 -18.93 -7.58
N GLN A 344 -22.76 -17.92 -7.64
CA GLN A 344 -22.37 -17.05 -6.52
C GLN A 344 -22.47 -15.54 -6.90
N PRO A 345 -23.64 -15.05 -7.35
CA PRO A 345 -23.78 -13.69 -7.90
C PRO A 345 -23.42 -12.58 -6.90
N ALA A 346 -23.71 -12.77 -5.62
CA ALA A 346 -23.40 -11.77 -4.58
C ALA A 346 -21.89 -11.63 -4.35
N LEU A 347 -21.17 -12.76 -4.29
CA LEU A 347 -19.71 -12.79 -4.12
C LEU A 347 -19.02 -12.26 -5.37
N ALA A 348 -19.48 -12.65 -6.56
CA ALA A 348 -18.95 -12.14 -7.83
C ALA A 348 -19.05 -10.61 -7.91
N ARG A 349 -20.18 -10.03 -7.48
CA ARG A 349 -20.35 -8.58 -7.39
C ARG A 349 -19.39 -7.94 -6.37
N ALA A 350 -19.16 -8.57 -5.23
CA ALA A 350 -18.21 -8.06 -4.22
C ALA A 350 -16.77 -8.09 -4.76
N VAL A 351 -16.33 -9.19 -5.37
CA VAL A 351 -15.02 -9.32 -6.01
C VAL A 351 -14.85 -8.29 -7.13
N ALA A 352 -15.84 -8.15 -8.01
CA ALA A 352 -15.82 -7.12 -9.06
C ALA A 352 -15.80 -5.69 -8.51
N GLY A 353 -16.34 -5.48 -7.30
CA GLY A 353 -16.29 -4.22 -6.56
C GLY A 353 -15.00 -4.01 -5.76
N GLY A 354 -14.01 -4.89 -5.85
CA GLY A 354 -12.73 -4.76 -5.16
C GLY A 354 -12.72 -5.24 -3.71
N ALA A 355 -13.69 -6.06 -3.27
CA ALA A 355 -13.74 -6.55 -1.89
C ALA A 355 -12.52 -7.41 -1.46
N LEU A 356 -11.78 -7.94 -2.44
CA LEU A 356 -10.56 -8.73 -2.25
C LEU A 356 -9.31 -7.95 -2.68
N ASP A 357 -9.44 -6.65 -2.98
CA ASP A 357 -8.28 -5.80 -3.27
C ASP A 357 -7.61 -5.40 -1.93
N PRO A 358 -6.37 -5.82 -1.67
CA PRO A 358 -5.67 -5.47 -0.44
C PRO A 358 -5.48 -3.96 -0.26
N ALA A 359 -5.51 -3.16 -1.34
CA ALA A 359 -5.45 -1.70 -1.25
C ALA A 359 -6.80 -1.05 -0.87
N ALA A 360 -7.92 -1.74 -1.10
CA ALA A 360 -9.26 -1.28 -0.73
C ALA A 360 -9.75 -1.89 0.60
N ALA A 361 -9.08 -2.93 1.10
CA ALA A 361 -9.44 -3.60 2.34
C ALA A 361 -9.28 -2.65 3.54
N PRO A 362 -10.27 -2.58 4.46
CA PRO A 362 -10.08 -1.89 5.72
C PRO A 362 -8.91 -2.53 6.49
N PRO A 363 -8.29 -1.81 7.44
CA PRO A 363 -7.15 -2.32 8.19
C PRO A 363 -7.48 -3.70 8.78
N GLY A 364 -6.77 -4.70 8.27
CA GLY A 364 -6.88 -6.08 8.69
C GLY A 364 -6.21 -6.33 10.05
N PRO A 365 -6.09 -7.59 10.46
CA PRO A 365 -5.54 -7.92 11.76
C PRO A 365 -4.11 -7.41 11.99
N THR A 366 -3.34 -7.23 10.92
CA THR A 366 -1.95 -6.74 10.95
C THR A 366 -1.83 -5.22 10.75
N GLY A 367 -2.95 -4.51 10.52
CA GLY A 367 -2.97 -3.06 10.29
C GLY A 367 -2.83 -2.24 11.57
N THR A 368 -2.44 -0.97 11.42
CA THR A 368 -2.39 0.01 12.52
C THR A 368 -3.78 0.57 12.84
N GLY A 369 -4.19 0.51 14.10
CA GLY A 369 -5.47 1.02 14.60
C GLY A 369 -6.58 -0.05 14.70
N LEU A 370 -7.77 0.35 15.10
CA LEU A 370 -8.92 -0.56 15.25
C LEU A 370 -9.34 -1.15 13.90
N ASP A 371 -9.52 -2.47 13.85
CA ASP A 371 -10.02 -3.17 12.68
C ASP A 371 -11.50 -2.86 12.42
N PHE A 372 -11.97 -3.17 11.22
CA PHE A 372 -13.35 -2.93 10.81
C PHE A 372 -14.38 -3.56 11.76
N GLY A 373 -14.18 -4.81 12.16
CA GLY A 373 -15.10 -5.53 13.05
C GLY A 373 -15.20 -4.87 14.42
N THR A 374 -14.05 -4.45 14.99
CA THR A 374 -14.04 -3.72 16.27
C THR A 374 -14.84 -2.42 16.18
N ARG A 375 -14.69 -1.64 15.09
CA ARG A 375 -15.46 -0.39 14.90
C ARG A 375 -16.95 -0.65 14.82
N VAL A 376 -17.36 -1.64 14.03
CA VAL A 376 -18.77 -2.03 13.89
C VAL A 376 -19.38 -2.46 15.23
N ILE A 377 -18.65 -3.24 16.03
CA ILE A 377 -19.10 -3.64 17.37
C ILE A 377 -19.26 -2.42 18.28
N LEU A 378 -18.28 -1.52 18.31
CA LEU A 378 -18.32 -0.31 19.14
C LEU A 378 -19.45 0.64 18.72
N ASP A 379 -19.70 0.81 17.43
CA ASP A 379 -20.83 1.60 16.93
C ASP A 379 -22.17 0.98 17.35
N GLY A 380 -22.28 -0.35 17.31
CA GLY A 380 -23.46 -1.06 17.81
C GLY A 380 -23.69 -0.89 19.31
N ILE A 381 -22.61 -0.87 20.11
CA ILE A 381 -22.65 -0.58 21.56
C ILE A 381 -23.04 0.87 21.78
N ALA A 382 -22.51 1.82 21.01
CA ALA A 382 -22.88 3.23 21.10
C ALA A 382 -24.40 3.42 20.88
N ALA A 383 -24.96 2.78 19.85
CA ALA A 383 -26.40 2.81 19.62
C ALA A 383 -27.20 2.18 20.78
N LEU A 384 -26.67 1.15 21.46
CA LEU A 384 -27.31 0.58 22.65
C LEU A 384 -27.28 1.54 23.84
N VAL A 385 -26.14 2.20 24.09
CA VAL A 385 -25.97 3.21 25.13
C VAL A 385 -26.93 4.39 24.88
N GLU A 386 -27.04 4.87 23.64
CA GLU A 386 -27.94 5.95 23.27
C GLU A 386 -29.42 5.60 23.51
N ARG A 387 -29.86 4.38 23.15
CA ARG A 387 -31.23 3.92 23.45
C ARG A 387 -31.51 3.92 24.96
N ARG A 388 -30.57 3.42 25.77
CA ARG A 388 -30.67 3.44 27.24
C ARG A 388 -30.60 4.85 27.84
N ALA A 389 -30.10 5.84 27.10
CA ALA A 389 -30.11 7.24 27.53
C ALA A 389 -31.45 7.93 27.27
N GLN A 390 -32.26 7.39 26.36
CA GLN A 390 -33.60 7.88 26.00
C GLN A 390 -34.71 7.24 26.84
N ASP A 391 -34.50 6.01 27.29
CA ASP A 391 -35.28 5.33 28.33
C ASP A 391 -34.99 5.90 29.73
#